data_AF-A0A6P0W972-F1
#
_entry.id   AF-A0A6P0W972-F1
#
_cell.length_a   1.000
_cell.length_b   1.000
_cell.length_c   1.000
_cell.angle_alpha   90.00
_cell.angle_beta   90.00
_cell.angle_gamma   90.00
#
_symmetry.space_group_name_H-M   'P 1'
#
loop_
_entity.id
_entity.type
_entity.pdbx_description
1 polymer ?
#
loop_
_entity_poly.entity_id
_entity_poly.type
_entity_poly.pdbx_seq_one_letter_code
_entity_poly.pdbx_strand_id
1 'polypeptide(L)' 'MFGIDINNYALETARKGIYSSWSFRSINPDIKRDYFGLINNSYHIDNRIQKMVTFKTVNLVKDSWGGRQAACNP' A
#
# COMPACT_ATOMS: atom_id res chain seq x y z
N MET A 1 -0.79 -4.22 9.18
CA MET A 1 -1.32 -4.85 7.95
C MET A 1 -0.21 -5.00 6.93
N PHE A 2 -0.25 -6.00 6.04
CA PHE A 2 0.72 -6.15 4.95
C PHE A 2 0.08 -5.81 3.60
N GLY A 3 0.76 -4.98 2.81
CA GLY A 3 0.47 -4.77 1.39
C GLY A 3 1.60 -5.39 0.57
N ILE A 4 1.27 -6.34 -0.31
CA ILE A 4 2.25 -7.07 -1.11
C ILE A 4 1.90 -6.98 -2.59
N ASP A 5 2.93 -6.85 -3.43
CA ASP A 5 2.82 -6.87 -4.88
C ASP A 5 4.18 -7.26 -5.48
N ILE A 6 4.20 -7.76 -6.71
CA ILE A 6 5.43 -7.96 -7.48
C ILE A 6 5.89 -6.66 -8.16
N ASN A 7 4.97 -5.73 -8.42
CA ASN A 7 5.22 -4.47 -9.09
C ASN A 7 5.73 -3.40 -8.11
N ASN A 8 7.02 -3.09 -8.21
CA ASN A 8 7.64 -2.06 -7.37
C ASN A 8 7.03 -0.66 -7.54
N TYR A 9 6.57 -0.30 -8.75
CA TYR A 9 5.95 1.01 -8.99
C TYR A 9 4.63 1.16 -8.23
N ALA A 10 3.82 0.10 -8.19
CA ALA A 10 2.58 0.07 -7.42
C ALA A 10 2.87 0.22 -5.91
N LEU A 11 3.89 -0.48 -5.40
CA LEU A 11 4.31 -0.39 -4.01
C LEU A 11 4.85 1.00 -3.65
N GLU A 12 5.63 1.63 -4.52
CA GLU A 12 6.10 3.00 -4.30
C GLU A 12 4.95 4.01 -4.29
N THR A 13 3.98 3.84 -5.18
CA THR A 13 2.77 4.68 -5.22
C THR A 13 1.98 4.52 -3.92
N ALA A 14 1.79 3.28 -3.46
CA ALA A 14 1.12 3.00 -2.19
C ALA A 14 1.89 3.53 -0.97
N ARG A 15 3.22 3.43 -0.97
CA ARG A 15 4.09 4.02 0.07
C ARG A 15 4.01 5.53 0.10
N LYS A 16 3.93 6.21 -1.05
CA LYS A 16 3.73 7.67 -1.13
C LYS A 16 2.35 8.05 -0.60
N GLY A 17 1.33 7.23 -0.87
CA GLY A 17 -0.03 7.46 -0.40
C GLY A 17 -0.72 8.63 -1.10
N ILE A 18 -0.29 8.96 -2.32
CA ILE A 18 -0.78 10.09 -3.12
C ILE A 18 -1.45 9.55 -4.37
N TYR A 19 -2.70 9.94 -4.59
CA TYR A 19 -3.57 9.36 -5.61
C TYR A 19 -4.30 10.43 -6.41
N SER A 20 -4.50 10.19 -7.70
CA SER A 20 -5.35 11.03 -8.54
C SER A 20 -6.83 10.76 -8.30
N SER A 21 -7.71 11.68 -8.70
CA SER A 21 -9.18 11.48 -8.68
C SER A 21 -9.63 10.18 -9.35
N TRP A 22 -8.96 9.77 -10.42
CA TRP A 22 -9.28 8.55 -11.17
C TRP A 22 -9.18 7.26 -10.34
N SER A 23 -8.32 7.27 -9.32
CA SER A 23 -8.14 6.14 -8.39
C SER A 23 -9.41 5.85 -7.58
N PHE A 24 -10.31 6.84 -7.47
CA PHE A 24 -11.53 6.77 -6.65
C PHE A 24 -12.83 6.72 -7.45
N ARG A 25 -12.78 6.47 -8.77
CA ARG A 25 -13.95 6.52 -9.66
C ARG A 25 -15.13 5.61 -9.25
N SER A 26 -14.87 4.61 -8.41
CA SER A 26 -15.87 3.64 -7.91
C SER A 26 -15.94 3.61 -6.38
N ILE A 27 -15.38 4.60 -5.69
CA ILE A 27 -15.37 4.69 -4.23
C ILE A 27 -16.44 5.67 -3.76
N ASN A 28 -17.14 5.34 -2.66
CA ASN A 28 -18.10 6.25 -2.04
C ASN A 28 -17.37 7.57 -1.63
N PRO A 29 -17.88 8.75 -2.02
CA PRO A 29 -17.31 10.05 -1.64
C PRO A 29 -17.05 10.24 -0.14
N ASP A 30 -17.89 9.65 0.73
CA ASP A 30 -17.73 9.76 2.18
C ASP A 30 -16.42 9.11 2.67
N ILE A 31 -16.09 7.92 2.17
CA ILE A 31 -14.82 7.24 2.49
C ILE A 31 -13.63 8.10 2.07
N LYS A 32 -13.74 8.74 0.91
CA LYS A 32 -12.69 9.62 0.40
C LYS A 32 -12.50 10.83 1.31
N ARG A 33 -13.60 11.47 1.74
CA ARG A 33 -13.55 12.62 2.66
C ARG A 33 -12.96 12.24 4.02
N ASP A 34 -13.34 11.08 4.55
CA ASP A 34 -13.01 10.72 5.92
C ASP A 34 -11.56 10.25 6.08
N TYR A 35 -10.93 9.75 5.01
CA TYR A 35 -9.59 9.15 5.06
C TYR A 35 -8.55 9.77 4.13
N PHE A 36 -8.94 10.71 3.25
CA PHE A 36 -8.01 11.38 2.34
C PHE A 36 -8.16 12.90 2.38
N GLY A 37 -7.04 13.60 2.39
CA GLY A 37 -6.95 15.06 2.21
C GLY A 37 -6.63 15.43 0.76
N LEU A 38 -7.26 16.50 0.24
CA LEU A 38 -6.95 17.03 -1.09
C LEU A 38 -5.89 18.13 -0.99
N ILE A 39 -4.72 17.92 -1.62
CA ILE A 39 -3.60 18.88 -1.67
C ILE A 39 -3.14 18.98 -3.12
N ASN A 40 -3.09 20.19 -3.69
CA ASN A 40 -2.62 20.44 -5.05
C ASN A 40 -3.19 19.45 -6.09
N ASN A 41 -4.51 19.25 -6.04
CA ASN A 41 -5.26 18.36 -6.94
C ASN A 41 -4.95 16.85 -6.81
N SER A 42 -4.27 16.45 -5.74
CA SER A 42 -3.99 15.03 -5.41
C SER A 42 -4.57 14.67 -4.04
N TYR A 43 -4.99 13.41 -3.89
CA TYR A 43 -5.53 12.88 -2.65
C TYR A 43 -4.45 12.16 -1.87
N HIS A 44 -4.20 12.64 -0.66
CA HIS A 44 -3.22 12.12 0.27
C HIS A 44 -3.96 11.32 1.34
N ILE A 45 -3.58 10.05 1.52
CA ILE A 45 -4.13 9.25 2.61
C ILE A 45 -3.71 9.85 3.97
N ASP A 46 -4.58 9.72 4.97
CA ASP A 46 -4.23 10.07 6.34
C ASP A 46 -2.97 9.30 6.78
N ASN A 47 -1.95 10.04 7.23
CA ASN A 47 -0.68 9.51 7.69
C ASN A 47 -0.84 8.47 8.81
N ARG A 48 -1.89 8.59 9.65
CA ARG A 48 -2.20 7.60 10.69
C ARG A 48 -2.49 6.24 10.09
N ILE A 49 -3.25 6.19 8.99
CA ILE A 49 -3.60 4.96 8.27
C ILE A 49 -2.39 4.45 7.50
N GLN A 50 -1.65 5.34 6.83
CA GLN A 50 -0.45 5.00 6.07
C GLN A 50 0.57 4.23 6.92
N LYS A 51 0.78 4.66 8.18
CA LYS A 51 1.71 4.04 9.12
C LYS A 51 1.27 2.67 9.64
N MET A 52 0.01 2.26 9.43
CA MET A 52 -0.50 0.95 9.85
C MET A 52 -0.15 -0.18 8.85
N VAL A 53 0.41 0.18 7.70
CA VAL A 53 0.68 -0.76 6.60
C VAL A 53 2.18 -0.91 6.36
N THR A 54 2.63 -2.16 6.29
CA THR A 54 3.99 -2.51 5.86
C THR A 54 3.95 -3.05 4.44
N PHE A 55 4.70 -2.43 3.54
CA PHE A 55 4.74 -2.81 2.13
C PHE A 55 5.96 -3.67 1.78
N LYS A 56 5.74 -4.84 1.18
CA LYS A 56 6.79 -5.76 0.76
C LYS A 56 6.62 -6.19 -0.69
N THR A 57 7.73 -6.29 -1.41
CA THR A 57 7.73 -6.89 -2.75
C THR A 57 7.68 -8.40 -2.59
N VAL A 58 6.66 -9.04 -3.15
CA VAL A 58 6.48 -10.49 -3.06
C VAL A 58 5.98 -11.02 -4.40
N ASN A 59 6.63 -12.06 -4.91
CA ASN A 59 6.18 -12.83 -6.04
C ASN A 59 5.36 -14.03 -5.56
N LEU A 60 4.04 -13.95 -5.68
CA LEU A 60 3.12 -15.01 -5.22
C LEU A 60 3.36 -16.39 -5.86
N VAL A 61 4.04 -16.45 -7.02
CA VAL A 61 4.34 -17.71 -7.73
C VAL A 61 5.68 -18.30 -7.27
N LYS A 62 6.68 -17.45 -7.00
CA LYS A 62 8.06 -17.89 -6.70
C LYS A 62 8.38 -17.91 -5.21
N ASP A 63 7.79 -17.02 -4.44
CA ASP A 63 8.12 -16.86 -3.03
C ASP A 63 7.34 -17.87 -2.21
N SER A 64 8.07 -18.77 -1.56
CA SER A 64 7.49 -19.79 -0.69
C SER A 64 6.99 -19.18 0.61
N TRP A 65 5.71 -19.39 0.93
CA TRP A 65 5.12 -19.07 2.23
C TRP A 65 5.37 -20.20 3.24
N GLY A 66 6.65 -20.48 3.51
CA GLY A 66 7.07 -21.54 4.42
C GLY A 66 7.41 -20.99 5.81
N GLY A 67 6.55 -21.25 6.80
CA GLY A 67 6.79 -20.89 8.19
C GLY A 67 8.00 -21.62 8.78
N ARG A 68 9.15 -20.93 8.80
CA ARG A 68 10.20 -20.97 9.84
C ARG A 68 11.32 -20.04 9.37
N GLN A 69 11.72 -19.11 10.23
CA GLN A 69 13.11 -18.65 10.21
C GLN A 69 13.96 -19.91 10.36
N ALA A 70 14.60 -20.33 9.26
CA ALA A 70 15.74 -21.19 9.35
C ALA A 70 16.83 -20.37 10.05
N ALA A 71 16.87 -20.49 11.37
CA ALA A 71 18.09 -20.32 12.12
C ALA A 71 19.10 -21.31 11.53
N CYS A 72 19.97 -20.81 10.67
CA CYS A 72 21.26 -21.37 10.28
C CYS A 72 21.91 -20.32 9.36
N ASN A 73 22.64 -19.38 9.95
CA ASN A 73 23.80 -18.80 9.27
C ASN A 73 25.03 -19.54 9.84
N PRO A 74 25.98 -19.97 9.00
CA PRO A 74 27.30 -20.41 9.45
C PRO A 74 28.08 -19.28 10.12
#